data_AF-Q0SUH3-F1
#
_entry.id   AF-Q0SUH3-F1
#
_cell.length_a   1.000
_cell.length_b   1.000
_cell.length_c   1.000
_cell.angle_alpha   90.00
_cell.angle_beta   90.00
_cell.angle_gamma   90.00
#
_symmetry.space_group_name_H-M   'P 1'
#
loop_
_entity.id
_entity.type
_entity.pdbx_description
1 polymer ?
#
loop_
_entity_poly.entity_id
_entity_poly.type
_entity_poly.pdbx_seq_one_letter_code
_entity_poly.pdbx_strand_id
1 'polypeptide(L)' 'MQIKKYIESYELENALVEIDINDKSFCPFPYIEIETDSIENLEKVVAYLGYTLENTTSQTIYDILAERGITGSTLGK' A
#
# COMPACT_ATOMS: atom_id res chain seq x y z
N MET A 1 -19.16 9.95 1.48
CA MET A 1 -18.14 10.45 2.42
C MET A 1 -16.79 10.28 1.78
N GLN A 2 -15.94 11.30 1.78
CA GLN A 2 -14.57 11.17 1.28
C GLN A 2 -13.71 10.69 2.46
N ILE A 3 -13.09 9.52 2.31
CA ILE A 3 -12.12 9.04 3.30
C ILE A 3 -10.93 10.00 3.23
N LYS A 4 -10.51 10.56 4.37
CA LYS A 4 -9.33 11.40 4.42
C LYS A 4 -8.11 10.52 4.14
N LYS A 5 -7.31 10.92 3.16
CA LYS A 5 -6.09 10.23 2.74
C LYS A 5 -5.00 11.28 2.52
N TYR A 6 -3.80 10.98 3.01
CA TYR A 6 -2.56 11.65 2.63
C TYR A 6 -1.73 10.64 1.84
N ILE A 7 -1.21 11.06 0.69
CA ILE A 7 -0.39 10.27 -0.20
C ILE A 7 0.88 11.04 -0.45
N GLU A 8 2.02 10.36 -0.35
CA GLU A 8 3.31 10.88 -0.75
C GLU A 8 3.90 9.98 -1.83
N SER A 9 4.06 10.51 -3.05
CA SER A 9 4.43 9.72 -4.23
C SER A 9 5.82 10.07 -4.73
N TYR A 10 6.58 9.05 -5.10
CA TYR A 10 7.96 9.14 -5.59
C TYR A 10 8.16 8.26 -6.81
N GLU A 11 9.06 8.66 -7.71
CA GLU A 11 9.57 7.78 -8.77
C GLU A 11 10.95 7.25 -8.34
N LEU A 12 11.09 5.92 -8.32
CA LEU A 12 12.34 5.25 -7.96
C LEU A 12 12.51 4.00 -8.84
N GLU A 13 13.65 3.87 -9.53
CA GLU A 13 13.95 2.73 -10.42
C GLU A 13 12.86 2.46 -11.47
N ASN A 14 12.24 3.51 -12.03
CA ASN A 14 11.08 3.40 -12.94
C ASN A 14 9.87 2.68 -12.34
N ALA A 15 9.69 2.78 -11.02
CA ALA A 15 8.47 2.41 -10.31
C ALA A 15 7.87 3.64 -9.63
N LEU A 16 6.55 3.68 -9.54
CA LEU A 16 5.84 4.61 -8.67
C LEU A 16 5.79 4.01 -7.26
N VAL A 17 6.28 4.76 -6.28
CA VAL A 17 6.27 4.38 -4.86
C VAL A 17 5.42 5.37 -4.11
N GLU A 18 4.32 4.93 -3.51
CA GLU A 18 3.40 5.77 -2.75
C GLU A 18 3.35 5.35 -1.29
N ILE A 19 3.50 6.32 -0.38
CA ILE A 19 3.26 6.14 1.05
C ILE A 19 1.83 6.56 1.36
N ASP A 20 0.99 5.58 1.64
CA ASP A 20 -0.44 5.76 1.87
C ASP A 20 -0.77 5.86 3.36
N ILE A 21 -1.31 7.01 3.77
CA ILE A 21 -1.77 7.26 5.13
C ILE A 21 -3.26 7.62 5.09
N ASN A 22 -4.11 6.67 5.46
CA ASN A 22 -5.56 6.84 5.48
C ASN A 22 -6.07 7.23 6.88
N ASP A 23 -7.33 7.68 6.95
CA ASP A 23 -8.05 7.77 8.22
C ASP A 23 -8.00 6.41 8.94
N LYS A 24 -7.65 6.44 10.22
CA LYS A 24 -7.50 5.22 11.05
C LYS A 24 -8.80 4.43 11.18
N SER A 25 -9.97 5.06 10.94
CA SER A 25 -11.25 4.37 10.91
C SER A 25 -11.44 3.49 9.66
N PHE A 26 -10.66 3.74 8.61
CA PHE A 26 -10.61 2.96 7.38
C PHE A 26 -9.44 1.97 7.40
N CYS A 27 -8.20 2.48 7.54
CA CYS A 27 -7.00 1.66 7.64
C CYS A 27 -6.14 2.15 8.81
N PRO A 28 -5.93 1.34 9.87
CA PRO A 28 -5.26 1.78 11.09
C PRO A 28 -3.73 1.89 10.97
N PHE A 29 -3.15 1.52 9.83
CA PHE A 29 -1.71 1.53 9.58
C PHE A 29 -1.40 2.16 8.21
N PRO A 30 -0.24 2.82 8.08
CA PRO A 30 0.28 3.22 6.77
C PRO A 30 0.76 1.98 6.00
N TYR A 31 0.78 2.09 4.68
CA TYR A 31 1.37 1.08 3.80
C TYR A 31 2.05 1.76 2.61
N ILE A 32 2.91 1.00 1.93
CA ILE A 32 3.59 1.45 0.71
C ILE A 32 2.96 0.71 -0.46
N GLU A 33 2.55 1.44 -1.49
CA GLU A 33 2.14 0.89 -2.78
C GLU A 33 3.29 1.08 -3.77
N ILE A 34 3.65 0.00 -4.48
CA ILE A 34 4.69 0.03 -5.51
C ILE A 34 4.06 -0.42 -6.82
N GLU A 35 3.96 0.49 -7.78
CA GLU A 35 3.47 0.19 -9.12
C GLU A 35 4.64 0.09 -10.10
N THR A 36 4.82 -1.09 -10.68
CA THR A 36 5.81 -1.36 -11.72
C THR A 36 5.39 -2.58 -12.54
N ASP A 37 5.83 -2.62 -13.80
CA ASP A 37 5.68 -3.77 -14.70
C ASP A 37 6.90 -4.70 -14.72
N SER A 38 7.94 -4.38 -13.93
CA SER A 38 9.21 -5.10 -13.89
C SER A 38 9.50 -5.64 -12.50
N ILE A 39 9.64 -6.96 -12.39
CA ILE A 39 10.07 -7.63 -11.15
C ILE A 39 11.48 -7.20 -10.73
N GLU A 40 12.38 -6.95 -11.68
CA GLU A 40 13.73 -6.49 -11.37
C GLU A 40 13.72 -5.10 -10.70
N ASN A 41 12.83 -4.21 -11.15
CA ASN A 41 12.69 -2.88 -10.54
C ASN A 41 12.02 -2.99 -9.16
N LEU A 42 10.99 -3.83 -9.02
CA LEU A 42 10.37 -4.11 -7.73
C LEU A 42 11.40 -4.59 -6.70
N GLU A 43 12.24 -5.57 -7.06
CA GLU A 43 13.32 -6.11 -6.22
C GLU A 43 14.29 -5.02 -5.74
N LYS A 44 14.69 -4.11 -6.63
CA LYS A 44 15.58 -2.98 -6.27
C LYS A 44 14.90 -2.01 -5.31
N VAL A 45 13.65 -1.62 -5.60
CA VAL A 45 12.89 -0.70 -4.76
C VAL A 45 12.71 -1.26 -3.36
N VAL A 46 12.25 -2.51 -3.22
CA VAL A 46 12.05 -3.12 -1.89
C VAL A 46 13.38 -3.24 -1.12
N ALA A 47 14.48 -3.55 -1.82
CA ALA A 47 15.80 -3.61 -1.19
C ALA A 47 16.26 -2.24 -0.66
N TYR A 48 16.03 -1.14 -1.40
CA TYR A 48 16.34 0.21 -0.91
C TYR A 48 15.51 0.60 0.31
N LEU A 49 14.27 0.11 0.40
CA LEU A 49 13.39 0.31 1.54
C LEU A 49 13.70 -0.61 2.73
N GLY A 50 14.66 -1.53 2.59
CA GLY A 50 15.06 -2.48 3.64
C GLY A 50 14.16 -3.71 3.76
N TYR A 51 13.40 -4.03 2.71
CA TYR A 51 12.50 -5.18 2.63
C TYR A 51 12.96 -6.19 1.57
N THR A 52 12.31 -7.35 1.54
CA THR A 52 12.44 -8.35 0.47
C THR A 52 11.11 -8.54 -0.26
N LEU A 53 11.12 -9.24 -1.39
CA LEU A 53 9.87 -9.61 -2.09
C LEU A 53 8.91 -10.41 -1.20
N GLU A 54 9.40 -11.17 -0.22
CA GLU A 54 8.56 -11.91 0.73
C GLU A 54 7.73 -10.99 1.64
N ASN A 55 8.10 -9.71 1.75
CA ASN A 55 7.34 -8.71 2.49
C ASN A 55 6.26 -8.01 1.62
N THR A 56 6.21 -8.33 0.33
CA THR A 56 5.25 -7.74 -0.61
C THR A 56 4.01 -8.61 -0.76
N THR A 57 2.94 -8.01 -1.27
CA THR A 57 1.72 -8.71 -1.67
C THR A 57 1.07 -7.99 -2.83
N SER A 58 0.43 -8.74 -3.73
CA SER A 58 -0.41 -8.19 -4.80
C SER A 58 -1.88 -8.01 -4.38
N GLN A 59 -2.22 -8.35 -3.13
CA GLN A 59 -3.54 -8.13 -2.56
C GLN A 59 -3.86 -6.64 -2.48
N THR A 60 -5.14 -6.29 -2.65
CA THR A 60 -5.58 -4.92 -2.40
C THR A 60 -5.63 -4.65 -0.90
N ILE A 61 -5.61 -3.36 -0.51
CA ILE A 61 -5.80 -3.00 0.89
C ILE A 61 -7.13 -3.53 1.47
N TYR A 62 -8.19 -3.63 0.65
CA TYR A 62 -9.47 -4.19 1.09
C TYR A 62 -9.36 -5.68 1.45
N ASP A 63 -8.62 -6.45 0.64
CA ASP A 63 -8.38 -7.88 0.91
C ASP A 63 -7.57 -8.04 2.20
N ILE A 64 -6.49 -7.28 2.36
CA ILE A 64 -5.63 -7.30 3.56
C ILE A 64 -6.45 -6.93 4.82
N LEU A 65 -7.31 -5.91 4.73
CA LEU A 65 -8.17 -5.52 5.83
C LEU A 65 -9.20 -6.61 6.17
N ALA A 66 -9.82 -7.22 5.16
CA ALA A 66 -10.76 -8.32 5.35
C ALA A 66 -10.10 -9.54 6.01
N GLU A 67 -8.91 -9.95 5.56
CA GLU A 67 -8.12 -11.04 6.14
C GLU A 67 -7.74 -10.76 7.60
N ARG A 68 -7.46 -9.49 7.94
CA ARG A 68 -7.16 -9.06 9.31
C ARG A 68 -8.41 -8.91 10.19
N GLY A 69 -9.61 -9.17 9.66
CA GLY A 69 -10.87 -8.95 10.37
C GLY A 69 -11.17 -7.48 10.63
N ILE A 70 -10.52 -6.57 9.90
CA ILE A 70 -10.74 -5.13 9.97
C ILE A 70 -11.79 -4.77 8.92
N THR A 71 -13.04 -4.70 9.33
CA THR A 71 -14.07 -4.11 8.50
C THR A 71 -13.99 -2.60 8.66
N GLY A 72 -13.31 -1.94 7.71
CA GLY A 72 -13.31 -0.48 7.62
C GLY A 72 -14.74 0.02 7.73
N SER A 73 -14.97 0.98 8.62
CA SER A 73 -16.29 1.49 8.96
C SER A 73 -16.92 2.36 7.85
N THR A 74 -16.87 1.91 6.60
CA THR A 74 -17.57 2.51 5.46
C THR A 74 -17.85 1.46 4.37
N LEU A 75 -18.64 0.42 4.68
CA LEU A 75 -19.60 -0.05 3.69
C LEU A 75 -20.82 0.87 3.82
N GLY A 76 -20.78 1.99 3.10
CA GLY A 76 -22.00 2.72 2.80
C GLY A 76 -22.91 1.79 2.02
N LYS A 77 -24.03 1.40 2.63
CA LYS A 77 -25.25 1.11 1.88
C LYS A 77 -25.69 2.35 1.12
#